data_AF-A0A9E6W459-F1
#
_entry.id   AF-A0A9E6W459-F1
#
_cell.length_a   1.000
_cell.length_b   1.000
_cell.length_c   1.000
_cell.angle_alpha   90.00
_cell.angle_beta   90.00
_cell.angle_gamma   90.00
#
_symmetry.space_group_name_H-M   'P 1'
#
loop_
_entity.id
_entity.type
_entity.pdbx_description
1 polymer ?
#
loop_
_entity_poly.entity_id
_entity_poly.type
_entity_poly.pdbx_seq_one_letter_code
_entity_poly.pdbx_strand_id
1 'polypeptide(L)'
;MASCLSVPSNIAEGSERMSDKEFIRFLNISLGSLVELKTQLSVLQRLKSGAKLPIENWLGKSEELYVQIHAFKAKLRMSNAK
;
A
#
# COMPACT_ATOMS: atom_id res chain seq x y z
N MET A 1 3.24 6.18 11.28
CA MET A 1 4.52 6.50 10.60
C MET A 1 5.21 5.25 10.05
N ALA A 2 5.43 4.19 10.85
CA ALA A 2 6.03 2.94 10.37
C ALA A 2 5.28 2.30 9.18
N SER A 3 3.95 2.38 9.17
CA SER A 3 3.09 1.92 8.06
C SER A 3 3.44 2.55 6.70
N CYS A 4 3.75 3.85 6.66
CA CYS A 4 4.12 4.57 5.44
C CYS A 4 5.45 4.07 4.84
N LEU A 5 6.45 3.80 5.68
CA LEU A 5 7.75 3.25 5.25
C LEU A 5 7.65 1.76 4.90
N SER A 6 6.75 1.03 5.57
CA SER A 6 6.53 -0.41 5.34
C SER A 6 6.02 -0.72 3.93
N VAL A 7 5.19 0.16 3.34
CA VAL A 7 4.66 -0.03 1.98
C VAL A 7 5.77 -0.17 0.93
N PRO A 8 6.66 0.83 0.73
CA PRO A 8 7.74 0.73 -0.25
C PRO A 8 8.79 -0.32 0.14
N SER A 9 9.09 -0.51 1.42
CA SER A 9 10.05 -1.53 1.86
C SER A 9 9.60 -2.94 1.48
N ASN A 10 8.33 -3.30 1.72
CA ASN A 10 7.82 -4.60 1.32
C ASN A 10 7.72 -4.75 -0.20
N ILE A 11 7.42 -3.68 -0.97
CA ILE A 11 7.43 -3.74 -2.44
C ILE A 11 8.85 -4.05 -2.94
N ALA A 12 9.85 -3.32 -2.45
CA ALA A 12 11.24 -3.49 -2.85
C ALA A 12 11.80 -4.86 -2.40
N GLU A 13 11.51 -5.29 -1.18
CA GLU A 13 11.95 -6.61 -0.71
C GLU A 13 11.27 -7.75 -1.49
N GLY A 14 10.01 -7.55 -1.88
CA GLY A 14 9.28 -8.50 -2.70
C GLY A 14 9.79 -8.60 -4.14
N SER A 15 10.23 -7.50 -4.73
CA SER A 15 10.71 -7.48 -6.12
C SER A 15 12.04 -8.20 -6.31
N GLU A 16 12.84 -8.34 -5.25
CA GLU A 16 14.11 -9.10 -5.26
C GLU A 16 13.90 -10.61 -5.05
N ARG A 17 12.65 -11.08 -4.89
CA ARG A 17 12.35 -12.52 -4.69
C ARG A 17 12.35 -13.29 -6.01
N MET A 18 12.65 -14.58 -5.91
CA MET A 18 12.85 -15.48 -7.05
C MET A 18 11.54 -15.88 -7.76
N SER A 19 10.39 -15.66 -7.14
CA SER A 19 9.10 -16.05 -7.69
C SER A 19 8.02 -14.99 -7.52
N ASP A 20 7.14 -14.90 -8.52
CA ASP A 20 5.94 -14.08 -8.45
C ASP A 20 5.06 -14.42 -7.24
N LYS A 21 5.02 -15.68 -6.81
CA LYS A 21 4.28 -16.11 -5.63
C LYS A 21 4.79 -15.41 -4.37
N GLU A 22 6.11 -15.32 -4.22
CA GLU A 22 6.73 -14.60 -3.11
C GLU A 22 6.53 -13.10 -3.26
N PHE A 23 6.70 -12.54 -4.46
CA PHE A 23 6.44 -11.11 -4.67
C PHE A 23 4.99 -10.75 -4.31
N ILE A 24 4.01 -11.54 -4.75
CA ILE A 24 2.59 -11.38 -4.40
C ILE A 24 2.38 -11.42 -2.88
N ARG A 25 3.10 -12.26 -2.14
CA ARG A 25 3.04 -12.28 -0.66
C ARG A 25 3.46 -10.94 -0.09
N PHE A 26 4.59 -10.39 -0.53
CA PHE A 26 5.06 -9.07 -0.11
C PHE A 26 4.11 -7.94 -0.51
N LEU A 27 3.54 -7.98 -1.72
CA LEU A 27 2.52 -7.02 -2.13
C LEU A 27 1.27 -7.06 -1.23
N ASN A 28 0.88 -8.23 -0.72
CA ASN A 28 -0.22 -8.31 0.26
C ASN A 28 0.17 -7.67 1.60
N ILE A 29 1.43 -7.81 2.05
CA ILE A 29 1.92 -7.13 3.26
C ILE A 29 1.89 -5.61 3.05
N SER A 30 2.38 -5.12 1.90
CA SER A 30 2.29 -3.71 1.53
C SER A 30 0.85 -3.18 1.54
N LEU A 31 -0.10 -3.94 0.99
CA LEU A 31 -1.52 -3.57 1.01
C LEU A 31 -2.07 -3.48 2.45
N GLY A 32 -1.68 -4.39 3.34
CA GLY A 32 -2.03 -4.32 4.77
C GLY A 32 -1.53 -3.03 5.42
N SER A 33 -0.24 -2.71 5.24
CA SER A 33 0.35 -1.46 5.74
C SER A 33 -0.31 -0.20 5.16
N LEU A 34 -0.75 -0.25 3.90
CA LEU A 34 -1.45 0.86 3.25
C LEU A 34 -2.85 1.08 3.84
N VAL A 35 -3.57 0.01 4.19
CA VAL A 35 -4.87 0.08 4.87
C VAL A 35 -4.72 0.64 6.29
N GLU A 36 -3.67 0.25 7.02
CA GLU A 36 -3.36 0.84 8.33
C GLU A 36 -3.07 2.34 8.22
N LEU A 37 -2.29 2.76 7.21
CA LEU A 37 -2.01 4.16 6.94
C LEU A 37 -3.30 4.96 6.65
N LYS A 38 -4.18 4.44 5.80
CA LYS A 38 -5.50 5.05 5.52
C LYS A 38 -6.33 5.22 6.78
N THR A 39 -6.31 4.22 7.65
CA THR A 39 -7.02 4.25 8.93
C THR A 39 -6.48 5.35 9.83
N GLN A 40 -5.15 5.44 9.96
CA GLN A 40 -4.48 6.51 10.72
C GLN A 40 -4.78 7.90 10.16
N LEU A 41 -4.72 8.09 8.84
CA LEU A 41 -5.08 9.34 8.17
C LEU A 41 -6.55 9.72 8.42
N SER A 42 -7.47 8.76 8.35
CA SER A 42 -8.89 8.99 8.62
C SER A 42 -9.14 9.41 10.08
N VAL A 43 -8.41 8.81 11.03
CA VAL A 43 -8.46 9.23 12.44
C VAL A 43 -7.93 10.66 12.60
N LEU A 44 -6.80 10.99 11.98
CA LEU A 44 -6.24 12.35 12.01
C LEU A 44 -7.20 13.38 11.42
N GLN A 45 -7.93 13.03 10.34
CA GLN A 45 -8.95 13.90 9.73
C GLN A 45 -10.07 14.20 10.72
N ARG A 46 -10.54 13.18 11.46
CA ARG A 46 -11.62 13.30 12.44
C ARG A 46 -11.21 14.08 13.69
N LEU A 47 -9.96 13.96 14.10
CA LEU A 47 -9.44 14.64 15.28
C LEU A 47 -9.29 16.15 15.11
N LYS A 48 -9.64 16.73 13.94
CA LYS A 48 -9.50 18.16 13.62
C LYS A 48 -8.19 18.71 14.18
N SER A 49 -7.06 18.07 13.83
CA SER A 49 -5.76 18.58 14.24
C SER A 49 -5.68 20.05 13.81
N GLY A 50 -5.40 20.97 14.73
CA GLY A 50 -5.32 22.42 14.42
C GLY A 50 -4.29 22.77 13.33
N ALA A 51 -3.49 21.80 12.90
CA ALA A 51 -2.66 21.87 11.72
C ALA A 51 -3.48 21.65 10.44
N LYS A 52 -3.33 22.55 9.45
CA LYS A 52 -3.79 22.37 8.06
C LYS A 52 -2.96 21.28 7.38
N LEU A 53 -3.18 20.04 7.78
CA LEU A 53 -2.56 18.88 7.15
C LEU A 53 -3.32 18.55 5.86
N PRO A 54 -2.65 18.24 4.74
CA PRO A 54 -3.29 17.89 3.48
C PRO A 54 -3.77 16.42 3.50
N ILE A 55 -4.53 16.04 4.53
CA ILE A 55 -4.93 14.64 4.79
C ILE A 55 -5.75 14.07 3.64
N GLU A 56 -6.63 14.88 3.05
CA GLU A 56 -7.47 14.46 1.91
C GLU A 56 -6.63 14.11 0.67
N ASN A 57 -5.59 14.89 0.38
CA ASN A 57 -4.63 14.57 -0.69
C ASN A 57 -3.90 13.24 -0.39
N TRP A 58 -3.48 13.02 0.85
CA TRP A 58 -2.82 11.76 1.23
C TRP A 58 -3.76 10.55 1.19
N LEU A 59 -5.01 10.72 1.58
CA LEU A 59 -6.03 9.69 1.44
C LEU A 59 -6.26 9.34 -0.04
N GLY A 60 -6.41 10.35 -0.91
CA GLY A 60 -6.53 10.15 -2.36
C GLY A 60 -5.35 9.36 -2.94
N LYS A 61 -4.12 9.79 -2.67
CA LYS A 61 -2.90 9.09 -3.11
C LYS A 61 -2.81 7.66 -2.58
N SER A 62 -3.23 7.43 -1.34
CA SER A 62 -3.23 6.08 -0.77
C SER A 62 -4.25 5.15 -1.43
N GLU A 63 -5.37 5.69 -1.92
CA GLU A 63 -6.36 4.93 -2.70
C GLU A 63 -5.81 4.58 -4.08
N GLU A 64 -5.22 5.57 -4.78
CA GLU A 64 -4.58 5.36 -6.07
C GLU A 64 -3.52 4.26 -6.00
N LEU A 65 -2.65 4.32 -4.98
CA LEU A 65 -1.61 3.32 -4.77
C LEU A 65 -2.20 1.93 -4.47
N TYR A 66 -3.30 1.86 -3.71
CA TYR A 66 -3.99 0.60 -3.44
C TYR A 66 -4.46 -0.03 -4.75
N VAL A 67 -5.16 0.73 -5.61
CA VAL A 67 -5.65 0.27 -6.91
C VAL A 67 -4.50 -0.20 -7.79
N GLN A 68 -3.40 0.56 -7.86
CA GLN A 68 -2.22 0.21 -8.65
C GLN A 68 -1.60 -1.12 -8.21
N ILE A 69 -1.36 -1.30 -6.89
CA ILE A 69 -0.80 -2.54 -6.35
C ILE A 69 -1.75 -3.71 -6.59
N HIS A 70 -3.06 -3.51 -6.42
CA HIS A 70 -4.06 -4.56 -6.65
C HIS A 70 -4.10 -5.01 -8.11
N ALA A 71 -4.08 -4.07 -9.05
CA ALA A 71 -4.04 -4.35 -10.48
C ALA A 71 -2.74 -5.05 -10.90
N PHE A 72 -1.60 -4.60 -10.37
CA PHE A 72 -0.31 -5.24 -10.64
C PHE A 72 -0.26 -6.69 -10.12
N LYS A 73 -0.73 -6.93 -8.88
CA LYS A 73 -0.87 -8.28 -8.31
C LYS A 73 -1.73 -9.20 -9.18
N ALA A 74 -2.83 -8.69 -9.75
CA ALA A 74 -3.68 -9.46 -10.65
C ALA A 74 -2.94 -9.88 -11.92
N LYS A 75 -2.14 -8.98 -12.52
CA LYS A 75 -1.31 -9.27 -13.70
C LYS A 75 -0.29 -10.38 -13.42
N LEU A 76 0.41 -10.32 -12.28
CA LEU A 76 1.37 -11.36 -11.87
C LEU A 76 0.69 -12.75 -11.77
N ARG A 77 -0.51 -12.81 -11.18
CA ARG A 77 -1.26 -14.08 -11.08
C ARG A 77 -1.62 -14.67 -12.45
N MET A 78 -2.02 -13.82 -13.40
CA MET A 78 -2.38 -14.27 -14.75
C MET A 78 -1.14 -14.74 -15.54
N SER A 79 0.04 -14.18 -15.28
CA SER A 79 1.29 -14.60 -15.90
C SER A 79 1.69 -16.03 -15.51
N ASN A 80 1.48 -16.41 -14.25
CA ASN A 80 1.82 -17.75 -13.73
C ASN A 80 0.80 -18.85 -14.07
N ALA A 81 -0.34 -18.49 -14.66
CA ALA A 81 -1.40 -19.43 -15.05
C ALA A 81 -1.29 -19.90 -16.51
N LYS A 82 -0.29 -19.40 -17.25
CA LYS A 82 0.08 -19.84 -18.60
C LYS A 82 1.27 -20.78 -18.53
#